data_AF-A0A7C7VVI0-F1
#
_entry.id   AF-A0A7C7VVI0-F1
#
_cell.length_a   1.000
_cell.length_b   1.000
_cell.length_c   1.000
_cell.angle_alpha   90.00
_cell.angle_beta   90.00
_cell.angle_gamma   90.00
#
_symmetry.space_group_name_H-M   'P 1'
#
loop_
_entity.id
_entity.type
_entity.pdbx_description
1 polymer ?
#
loop_
_entity_poly.entity_id
_entity_poly.type
_entity_poly.pdbx_seq_one_letter_code
_entity_poly.pdbx_strand_id
1 'polypeptide(L)'
;MPPIRLYVSSSPELAPEREALGRAVASLPVSIGWEIHHTPAPGEPVGEVLPFVASCDLYVAILGADFAAPMGSEWQRAMEGERYVLAFYREGLHSPSAQWVLQQRQVEWEPFTSVGDLEGLLVRRLARVLLDRGERLGLHLEDVEGLLALLAEEGERPDEPDRRRGAGRSGVILGREGPAR
;
A
#
# COMPACT_ATOMS: atom_id res chain seq x y z
N MET A 1 17.40 -18.32 -5.29
CA MET A 1 17.47 -16.85 -5.26
C MET A 1 17.08 -16.37 -3.88
N PRO A 2 17.58 -15.22 -3.39
CA PRO A 2 17.12 -14.68 -2.12
C PRO A 2 15.61 -14.38 -2.18
N PRO A 3 14.88 -14.51 -1.06
CA PRO A 3 13.49 -14.11 -1.00
C PRO A 3 13.35 -12.59 -1.12
N ILE A 4 12.18 -12.14 -1.58
CA ILE A 4 11.80 -10.71 -1.57
C ILE A 4 11.57 -10.31 -0.12
N ARG A 5 12.27 -9.26 0.33
CA ARG A 5 12.20 -8.77 1.70
C ARG A 5 11.19 -7.64 1.80
N LEU A 6 10.09 -7.88 2.51
CA LEU A 6 8.99 -6.93 2.69
C LEU A 6 8.89 -6.53 4.15
N TYR A 7 8.93 -5.23 4.41
CA TYR A 7 8.64 -4.68 5.73
C TYR A 7 7.29 -3.97 5.75
N VAL A 8 6.47 -4.24 6.77
CA VAL A 8 5.14 -3.67 6.95
C VAL A 8 5.10 -2.81 8.20
N SER A 9 5.08 -1.49 8.01
CA SER A 9 4.85 -0.55 9.10
C SER A 9 3.36 -0.24 9.22
N SER A 10 2.73 -0.49 10.37
CA SER A 10 1.27 -0.30 10.49
C SER A 10 0.86 0.29 11.84
N SER A 11 -0.19 1.10 11.84
CA SER A 11 -0.83 1.55 13.08
C SER A 11 -1.31 0.36 13.93
N PRO A 12 -1.23 0.42 15.28
CA PRO A 12 -1.46 -0.75 16.14
C PRO A 12 -2.82 -1.42 15.96
N GLU A 13 -3.86 -0.64 15.72
CA GLU A 13 -5.25 -1.08 15.57
C GLU A 13 -5.54 -1.82 14.25
N LEU A 14 -4.60 -1.79 13.29
CA LEU A 14 -4.77 -2.33 11.94
C LEU A 14 -4.30 -3.78 11.80
N ALA A 15 -4.55 -4.61 12.82
CA ALA A 15 -4.23 -6.04 12.76
C ALA A 15 -4.94 -6.77 11.59
N PRO A 16 -6.24 -6.56 11.33
CA PRO A 16 -6.92 -7.19 10.20
C PRO A 16 -6.33 -6.80 8.84
N GLU A 17 -5.89 -5.55 8.70
CA GLU A 17 -5.24 -5.03 7.49
C GLU A 17 -3.85 -5.65 7.29
N ARG A 18 -3.08 -5.88 8.38
CA ARG A 18 -1.83 -6.64 8.29
C ARG A 18 -2.05 -8.08 7.81
N GLU A 19 -3.10 -8.73 8.29
CA GLU A 19 -3.47 -10.08 7.82
C GLU A 19 -3.88 -10.05 6.33
N ALA A 20 -4.56 -9.01 5.89
CA ALA A 20 -4.91 -8.81 4.49
C ALA A 20 -3.67 -8.68 3.59
N LEU A 21 -2.60 -8.05 4.08
CA LEU A 21 -1.32 -8.02 3.36
C LEU A 21 -0.72 -9.42 3.20
N GLY A 22 -0.79 -10.28 4.22
CA GLY A 22 -0.36 -11.66 4.10
C GLY A 22 -1.13 -12.42 3.01
N ARG A 23 -2.45 -12.22 2.94
CA ARG A 23 -3.30 -12.79 1.87
C ARG A 23 -2.98 -12.22 0.50
N ALA A 24 -2.79 -10.90 0.41
CA ALA A 24 -2.42 -10.22 -0.83
C ALA A 24 -1.11 -10.80 -1.39
N VAL A 25 -0.08 -10.92 -0.55
CA VAL A 25 1.20 -11.52 -0.95
C VAL A 25 1.03 -12.97 -1.41
N ALA A 26 0.26 -13.78 -0.66
CA ALA A 26 0.01 -15.18 -1.01
C ALA A 26 -0.79 -15.37 -2.31
N SER A 27 -1.51 -14.33 -2.75
CA SER A 27 -2.30 -14.34 -3.98
C SER A 27 -1.49 -13.99 -5.24
N LEU A 28 -0.29 -13.43 -5.08
CA LEU A 28 0.54 -13.02 -6.21
C LEU A 28 1.10 -14.25 -6.94
N PRO A 29 1.00 -14.32 -8.28
CA PRO A 29 1.48 -15.44 -9.08
C PRO A 29 3.00 -15.35 -9.27
N VAL A 30 3.76 -15.41 -8.17
CA VAL A 30 5.22 -15.39 -8.20
C VAL A 30 5.81 -16.60 -7.50
N SER A 31 6.84 -17.17 -8.11
CA SER A 31 7.57 -18.34 -7.61
C SER A 31 8.64 -17.99 -6.57
N ILE A 32 9.05 -16.72 -6.50
CA ILE A 32 10.03 -16.23 -5.52
C ILE A 32 9.42 -16.20 -4.13
N GLY A 33 10.16 -16.71 -3.14
CA GLY A 33 9.75 -16.66 -1.73
C GLY A 33 9.76 -15.26 -1.14
N TRP A 34 9.09 -15.10 0.00
CA TRP A 34 8.97 -13.82 0.72
C TRP A 34 9.52 -13.94 2.14
N GLU A 35 10.21 -12.90 2.60
CA GLU A 35 10.58 -12.68 3.99
C GLU A 35 9.85 -11.42 4.47
N ILE A 36 8.85 -11.59 5.33
CA ILE A 36 7.94 -10.50 5.73
C ILE A 36 8.12 -10.21 7.22
N HIS A 37 8.47 -8.97 7.53
CA HIS A 37 8.52 -8.43 8.90
C HIS A 37 7.49 -7.32 9.07
N HIS A 38 7.02 -7.09 10.28
CA HIS A 38 6.05 -6.04 10.58
C HIS A 38 6.45 -5.21 11.81
N THR A 39 5.79 -4.06 12.00
CA THR A 39 5.86 -3.28 13.23
C THR A 39 5.60 -4.21 14.43
N PRO A 40 6.52 -4.31 15.41
CA PRO A 40 6.31 -5.14 16.59
C PRO A 40 5.08 -4.68 17.37
N ALA A 41 4.41 -5.62 18.02
CA ALA A 41 3.36 -5.28 18.96
C ALA A 41 3.94 -4.52 20.17
N PRO A 42 3.13 -3.70 20.86
CA PRO A 42 3.58 -3.02 22.08
C PRO A 42 4.18 -4.01 23.09
N GLY A 43 5.45 -3.78 23.47
CA GLY A 43 6.18 -4.63 24.41
C GLY A 43 7.04 -5.72 23.76
N GLU A 44 6.99 -5.90 22.44
CA GLU A 44 7.87 -6.81 21.73
C GLU A 44 9.27 -6.20 21.50
N PRO A 45 10.34 -7.02 21.45
CA PRO A 45 11.69 -6.54 21.19
C PRO A 45 11.82 -5.85 19.82
N VAL A 46 12.36 -4.63 19.81
CA VAL A 46 12.54 -3.80 18.59
C VAL A 46 13.94 -3.97 17.96
N GLY A 47 14.84 -4.72 18.62
CA GLY A 47 16.28 -4.72 18.34
C GLY A 47 16.71 -5.07 16.92
N GLU A 48 15.89 -5.81 16.17
CA GLU A 48 16.18 -6.26 14.80
C GLU A 48 15.33 -5.59 13.72
N VAL A 49 14.40 -4.71 14.11
CA VAL A 49 13.48 -4.05 13.18
C VAL A 49 14.21 -3.11 12.24
N LEU A 50 14.99 -2.16 12.78
CA LEU A 50 15.61 -1.11 11.97
C LEU A 50 16.68 -1.63 10.99
N PRO A 51 17.50 -2.65 11.31
CA PRO A 51 18.36 -3.32 10.33
C PRO A 51 17.59 -4.02 9.21
N PHE A 52 16.46 -4.67 9.54
CA PHE A 52 15.60 -5.27 8.51
C PHE A 52 15.00 -4.19 7.60
N VAL A 53 14.42 -3.13 8.18
CA VAL A 53 13.89 -2.00 7.42
C VAL A 53 14.96 -1.46 6.49
N ALA A 54 16.20 -1.28 6.96
CA ALA A 54 17.32 -0.78 6.16
C ALA A 54 17.68 -1.64 4.94
N SER A 55 17.36 -2.94 4.98
CA SER A 55 17.77 -3.93 3.96
C SER A 55 16.61 -4.55 3.20
N CYS A 56 15.36 -4.17 3.50
CA CYS A 56 14.20 -4.66 2.76
C CYS A 56 14.15 -4.09 1.33
N ASP A 57 13.58 -4.87 0.41
CA ASP A 57 13.34 -4.47 -0.97
C ASP A 57 12.13 -3.55 -1.07
N LEU A 58 11.09 -3.89 -0.30
CA LEU A 58 9.79 -3.24 -0.28
C LEU A 58 9.43 -2.81 1.15
N TYR A 59 8.92 -1.59 1.26
CA TYR A 59 8.37 -1.04 2.51
C TYR A 59 6.91 -0.64 2.29
N VAL A 60 6.01 -1.19 3.09
CA VAL A 60 4.59 -0.85 3.08
C VAL A 60 4.24 -0.11 4.37
N ALA A 61 3.76 1.12 4.26
CA ALA A 61 3.17 1.87 5.37
C ALA A 61 1.64 1.77 5.30
N ILE A 62 1.00 1.39 6.40
CA ILE A 62 -0.46 1.35 6.55
C ILE A 62 -0.85 2.21 7.75
N LEU A 63 -1.35 3.41 7.49
CA LEU A 63 -1.70 4.39 8.51
C LEU A 63 -3.19 4.32 8.86
N GLY A 64 -3.48 4.19 10.15
CA GLY A 64 -4.82 4.25 10.71
C GLY A 64 -5.11 5.62 11.34
N ALA A 65 -5.72 5.59 12.52
CA ALA A 65 -6.09 6.81 13.24
C ALA A 65 -4.86 7.55 13.80
N ASP A 66 -3.79 6.82 14.17
CA ASP A 66 -2.59 7.41 14.76
C ASP A 66 -1.29 6.88 14.11
N PHE A 67 -0.27 7.74 14.08
CA PHE A 67 1.09 7.39 13.69
C PHE A 67 1.92 7.16 14.96
N ALA A 68 1.79 5.97 15.51
CA ALA A 68 2.33 5.60 16.81
C ALA A 68 3.76 5.06 16.72
N ALA A 69 4.51 5.13 17.82
CA ALA A 69 5.79 4.43 17.91
C ALA A 69 5.57 2.89 17.80
N PRO A 70 6.48 2.15 17.15
CA PRO A 70 7.75 2.59 16.57
C PRO A 70 7.70 3.07 15.10
N MET A 71 6.53 3.29 14.50
CA MET A 71 6.40 3.63 13.07
C MET A 71 7.23 4.85 12.63
N GLY A 72 7.43 5.83 13.52
CA GLY A 72 8.26 7.00 13.22
C GLY A 72 9.72 6.66 12.86
N SER A 73 10.36 5.77 13.61
CA SER A 73 11.74 5.37 13.34
C SER A 73 11.84 4.41 12.16
N GLU A 74 10.83 3.55 11.98
CA GLU A 74 10.68 2.70 10.79
C GLU A 74 10.57 3.54 9.52
N TRP A 75 9.70 4.55 9.53
CA TRP A 75 9.49 5.48 8.42
C TRP A 75 10.77 6.23 8.08
N GLN A 76 11.42 6.84 9.07
CA GLN A 76 12.66 7.56 8.85
C GLN A 76 13.72 6.65 8.23
N ARG A 77 13.88 5.44 8.77
CA ARG A 77 14.83 4.46 8.23
C ARG A 77 14.45 4.03 6.81
N ALA A 78 13.15 3.92 6.50
CA ALA A 78 12.64 3.59 5.17
C ALA A 78 13.05 4.64 4.14
N MET A 79 12.92 5.92 4.50
CA MET A 79 13.22 7.06 3.61
C MET A 79 14.73 7.30 3.39
N GLU A 80 15.59 6.75 4.25
CA GLU A 80 17.06 6.90 4.13
C GLU A 80 17.69 6.09 2.98
N GLY A 81 16.95 5.19 2.32
CA GLY A 81 17.51 4.30 1.29
C GLY A 81 16.65 4.11 0.04
N GLU A 82 17.22 3.40 -0.95
CA GLU A 82 16.61 3.16 -2.26
C GLU A 82 15.67 1.94 -2.30
N ARG A 83 14.68 1.90 -1.41
CA ARG A 83 13.62 0.88 -1.43
C ARG A 83 12.35 1.40 -2.05
N TYR A 84 11.52 0.49 -2.56
CA TYR A 84 10.22 0.88 -3.04
C TYR A 84 9.26 1.06 -1.86
N VAL A 85 8.56 2.19 -1.82
CA VAL A 85 7.63 2.51 -0.73
C VAL A 85 6.21 2.54 -1.27
N LEU A 86 5.34 1.77 -0.63
CA LEU A 86 3.89 1.84 -0.80
C LEU A 86 3.30 2.41 0.48
N ALA A 87 2.41 3.40 0.37
CA ALA A 87 1.84 4.07 1.52
C ALA A 87 0.32 4.16 1.38
N PHE A 88 -0.37 3.59 2.36
CA PHE A 88 -1.82 3.52 2.41
C PHE A 88 -2.33 4.16 3.68
N TYR A 89 -3.48 4.80 3.64
CA TYR A 89 -4.13 5.32 4.84
C TYR A 89 -5.62 5.03 4.87
N ARG A 90 -6.13 4.70 6.05
CA ARG A 90 -7.55 4.50 6.26
C ARG A 90 -8.24 5.84 6.31
N GLU A 91 -9.27 6.06 5.49
CA GLU A 91 -10.07 7.27 5.59
C GLU A 91 -10.72 7.40 6.98
N GLY A 92 -10.66 8.60 7.56
CA GLY A 92 -11.26 8.87 8.87
C GLY A 92 -10.63 10.04 9.60
N LEU A 93 -10.88 10.08 10.91
CA LEU A 93 -10.24 11.05 11.80
C LEU A 93 -8.81 10.59 12.11
N HIS A 94 -7.87 11.49 11.87
CA HIS A 94 -6.45 11.27 12.13
C HIS A 94 -5.97 12.15 13.29
N SER A 95 -5.11 11.59 14.13
CA SER A 95 -4.35 12.34 15.13
C SER A 95 -3.45 13.40 14.48
N PRO A 96 -2.95 14.39 15.24
CA PRO A 96 -1.98 15.35 14.71
C PRO A 96 -0.70 14.70 14.15
N SER A 97 -0.22 13.61 14.76
CA SER A 97 0.93 12.83 14.28
C SER A 97 0.63 12.14 12.95
N ALA A 98 -0.55 11.55 12.80
CA ALA A 98 -0.98 10.97 11.53
C ALA A 98 -1.16 12.03 10.43
N GLN A 99 -1.76 13.19 10.75
CA GLN A 99 -1.88 14.30 9.79
C GLN A 99 -0.51 14.83 9.35
N TRP A 100 0.45 14.92 10.27
CA TRP A 100 1.80 15.37 9.96
C TRP A 100 2.51 14.47 8.96
N VAL A 101 2.37 13.14 9.08
CA VAL A 101 3.01 12.20 8.16
C VAL A 101 2.31 12.17 6.79
N LEU A 102 0.98 12.29 6.75
CA LEU A 102 0.21 12.38 5.50
C LEU A 102 0.54 13.62 4.66
N GLN A 103 1.00 14.69 5.30
CA GLN A 103 1.43 15.92 4.62
C GLN A 103 2.85 15.83 4.02
N GLN A 104 3.62 14.80 4.35
CA GLN A 104 4.96 14.61 3.80
C GLN A 104 4.87 14.26 2.31
N ARG A 105 5.62 14.99 1.47
CA ARG A 105 5.62 14.85 0.01
C ARG A 105 6.58 13.76 -0.50
N GLN A 106 7.17 12.97 0.40
CA GLN A 106 8.17 11.95 0.06
C GLN A 106 7.55 10.74 -0.66
N VAL A 107 6.26 10.47 -0.42
CA VAL A 107 5.52 9.38 -1.04
C VAL A 107 4.11 9.83 -1.42
N GLU A 108 3.49 9.08 -2.31
CA GLU A 108 2.06 9.19 -2.58
C GLU A 108 1.28 8.28 -1.63
N TRP A 109 0.37 8.86 -0.85
CA TRP A 109 -0.51 8.15 0.07
C TRP A 109 -1.83 7.79 -0.63
N GLU A 110 -2.14 6.51 -0.70
CA GLU A 110 -3.38 5.99 -1.32
C GLU A 110 -4.44 5.71 -0.24
N PRO A 111 -5.65 6.29 -0.32
CA PRO A 111 -6.71 6.05 0.66
C PRO A 111 -7.31 4.66 0.51
N PHE A 112 -7.76 4.07 1.62
CA PHE A 112 -8.65 2.91 1.64
C PHE A 112 -9.76 3.06 2.69
N THR A 113 -10.86 2.36 2.48
CA THR A 113 -12.07 2.47 3.32
C THR A 113 -12.38 1.19 4.09
N SER A 114 -11.89 0.04 3.61
CA SER A 114 -12.13 -1.28 4.19
C SER A 114 -10.94 -2.22 4.02
N VAL A 115 -10.95 -3.34 4.74
CA VAL A 115 -9.92 -4.39 4.63
C VAL A 115 -9.90 -5.00 3.21
N GLY A 116 -11.07 -5.25 2.61
CA GLY A 116 -11.16 -5.82 1.27
C GLY A 116 -10.70 -4.85 0.17
N ASP A 117 -11.00 -3.57 0.35
CA ASP A 117 -10.48 -2.48 -0.48
C ASP A 117 -8.95 -2.47 -0.42
N LEU A 118 -8.37 -2.39 0.78
CA LEU A 118 -6.92 -2.45 0.98
C LEU A 118 -6.29 -3.72 0.39
N GLU A 119 -6.92 -4.88 0.53
CA GLU A 119 -6.42 -6.14 -0.05
C GLU A 119 -6.30 -6.02 -1.57
N GLY A 120 -7.33 -5.51 -2.26
CA GLY A 120 -7.29 -5.26 -3.70
C GLY A 120 -6.26 -4.20 -4.10
N LEU A 121 -6.14 -3.12 -3.33
CA LEU A 121 -5.08 -2.12 -3.54
C LEU A 121 -3.69 -2.77 -3.44
N LEU A 122 -3.44 -3.57 -2.39
CA LEU A 122 -2.16 -4.21 -2.12
C LEU A 122 -1.79 -5.17 -3.24
N VAL A 123 -2.70 -6.05 -3.69
CA VAL A 123 -2.45 -6.99 -4.79
C VAL A 123 -2.01 -6.23 -6.04
N ARG A 124 -2.80 -5.24 -6.46
CA ARG A 124 -2.51 -4.44 -7.66
C ARG A 124 -1.18 -3.69 -7.56
N ARG A 125 -0.95 -3.01 -6.43
CA ARG A 125 0.25 -2.20 -6.22
C ARG A 125 1.48 -3.07 -6.13
N LEU A 126 1.44 -4.17 -5.38
CA LEU A 126 2.56 -5.11 -5.31
C LEU A 126 2.85 -5.72 -6.68
N ALA A 127 1.84 -6.16 -7.43
CA ALA A 127 2.04 -6.71 -8.77
C ALA A 127 2.74 -5.73 -9.72
N ARG A 128 2.32 -4.46 -9.71
CA ARG A 128 2.97 -3.40 -10.49
C ARG A 128 4.44 -3.22 -10.08
N VAL A 129 4.71 -3.15 -8.77
CA VAL A 129 6.07 -2.96 -8.25
C VAL A 129 6.99 -4.12 -8.62
N LEU A 130 6.47 -5.35 -8.53
CA LEU A 130 7.20 -6.54 -8.92
C LEU A 130 7.59 -6.49 -10.39
N LEU A 131 6.66 -6.11 -11.28
CA LEU A 131 6.95 -5.91 -12.71
C LEU A 131 8.00 -4.81 -12.93
N ASP A 132 7.83 -3.66 -12.30
CA ASP A 132 8.74 -2.51 -12.44
C ASP A 132 10.17 -2.81 -11.95
N ARG A 133 10.31 -3.74 -11.00
CA ARG A 133 11.58 -4.13 -10.38
C ARG A 133 12.00 -5.56 -10.74
N GLY A 134 11.37 -6.17 -11.74
CA GLY A 134 11.49 -7.59 -12.02
C GLY A 134 12.91 -8.07 -12.19
N GLU A 135 13.76 -7.34 -12.92
CA GLU A 135 15.17 -7.69 -13.11
C GLU A 135 15.97 -7.68 -11.80
N ARG A 136 15.72 -6.70 -10.93
CA ARG A 136 16.43 -6.55 -9.65
C ARG A 136 15.99 -7.60 -8.63
N LEU A 137 14.70 -7.93 -8.62
CA LEU A 137 14.12 -8.97 -7.76
C LEU A 137 14.31 -10.38 -8.34
N GLY A 138 14.67 -10.45 -9.62
CA GLY A 138 14.97 -11.68 -10.34
C GLY A 138 13.72 -12.48 -10.74
N LEU A 139 12.63 -11.79 -11.08
CA LEU A 139 11.44 -12.46 -11.61
C LEU A 139 11.76 -13.28 -12.85
N HIS A 140 11.19 -14.49 -12.91
CA HIS A 140 11.20 -15.31 -14.11
C HIS A 140 10.13 -14.84 -15.10
N LEU A 141 10.25 -15.26 -16.36
CA LEU A 141 9.27 -14.93 -17.40
C LEU A 141 7.85 -15.37 -17.00
N GLU A 142 7.71 -16.56 -16.42
CA GLU A 142 6.43 -17.08 -15.95
C GLU A 142 5.80 -16.19 -14.86
N ASP A 143 6.62 -15.65 -13.95
CA ASP A 143 6.15 -14.71 -12.93
C ASP A 143 5.64 -13.41 -13.58
N VAL A 144 6.37 -12.89 -14.57
CA VAL A 144 6.00 -11.67 -15.31
C VAL A 144 4.68 -11.86 -16.05
N GLU A 145 4.53 -12.99 -16.76
CA GLU A 145 3.29 -13.32 -17.48
C GLU A 145 2.11 -13.45 -16.52
N GLY A 146 2.29 -14.12 -15.38
CA GLY A 146 1.27 -14.25 -14.34
C GLY A 146 0.83 -12.90 -13.77
N LEU A 147 1.80 -12.03 -13.45
CA LEU A 147 1.53 -10.68 -12.92
C LEU A 147 0.82 -9.79 -13.95
N LEU A 148 1.17 -9.88 -15.23
CA LEU A 148 0.48 -9.14 -16.29
C LEU A 148 -0.96 -9.61 -16.48
N ALA A 149 -1.20 -10.93 -16.45
CA ALA A 149 -2.54 -11.50 -16.53
C ALA A 149 -3.42 -11.06 -15.35
N LEU A 150 -2.86 -11.13 -14.12
CA LEU A 150 -3.54 -10.65 -12.90
C LEU A 150 -4.00 -9.18 -13.03
N LEU A 151 -3.11 -8.30 -13.52
CA LEU A 151 -3.44 -6.88 -13.70
C LEU A 151 -4.45 -6.63 -14.83
N ALA A 152 -4.50 -7.49 -15.85
CA ALA A 152 -5.48 -7.40 -16.93
C ALA A 152 -6.89 -7.77 -16.44
N GLU A 153 -7.02 -8.87 -15.69
CA GLU A 153 -8.30 -9.32 -15.13
C GLU A 153 -8.93 -8.29 -14.18
N GLU A 154 -8.12 -7.55 -13.43
CA GLU A 154 -8.61 -6.46 -12.57
C GLU A 154 -9.13 -5.26 -13.38
N GLY A 155 -8.47 -4.91 -14.49
CA GLY A 155 -8.93 -3.82 -15.38
C GLY A 155 -10.23 -4.14 -16.13
N GLU A 156 -10.56 -5.42 -16.26
CA GLU A 156 -11.80 -5.90 -16.89
C GLU A 156 -12.99 -6.01 -15.92
N ARG A 157 -12.75 -5.96 -14.60
CA ARG A 157 -13.83 -5.87 -13.61
C ARG A 157 -14.46 -4.48 -13.72
N PRO A 158 -15.76 -4.36 -14.07
CA PRO A 158 -16.43 -3.07 -14.08
C PRO A 158 -16.30 -2.46 -12.69
N ASP A 159 -15.85 -1.21 -12.61
CA ASP A 159 -16.00 -0.38 -11.41
C ASP A 159 -17.48 -0.41 -11.04
N GLU A 160 -17.88 -1.24 -10.09
CA GLU A 160 -19.23 -1.20 -9.53
C GLU A 160 -19.24 0.05 -8.66
N PRO A 161 -19.89 1.15 -9.10
CA PRO A 161 -19.75 2.40 -8.39
C PRO A 161 -20.43 2.24 -7.03
N ASP A 162 -19.65 2.35 -5.97
CA ASP A 162 -20.14 2.47 -4.60
C ASP A 162 -21.05 3.71 -4.54
N ARG A 163 -22.34 3.46 -4.76
CA ARG A 163 -23.43 4.42 -4.62
C ARG A 163 -23.63 4.67 -3.14
N ARG A 164 -22.74 5.47 -2.55
CA ARG A 164 -22.95 6.21 -1.30
C ARG A 164 -21.87 7.26 -1.02
N ARG A 165 -21.43 8.02 -2.04
CA ARG A 165 -20.76 9.31 -1.80
C ARG A 165 -21.79 10.40 -1.50
N GLY A 166 -21.97 10.66 -0.20
CA GLY A 166 -22.67 11.83 0.32
C GLY A 166 -22.04 13.13 -0.18
N ALA A 167 -22.91 14.06 -0.54
CA ALA A 167 -22.58 15.36 -1.11
C ALA A 167 -21.62 16.17 -0.22
N GLY A 168 -20.56 16.69 -0.85
CA GLY A 168 -19.58 17.51 -0.16
C GLY A 168 -18.63 18.24 -1.09
N ARG A 169 -19.14 19.30 -1.73
CA ARG A 169 -18.43 20.49 -2.27
C ARG A 169 -18.18 20.55 -3.80
N SER A 170 -18.88 21.55 -4.35
CA SER A 170 -18.60 22.35 -5.55
C SER A 170 -18.88 21.75 -6.93
N GLY A 171 -19.97 22.26 -7.53
CA GLY A 171 -20.29 22.09 -8.94
C GLY A 171 -19.87 23.27 -9.80
N VAL A 172 -19.83 23.01 -11.11
CA VAL A 172 -20.03 23.97 -12.20
C VAL A 172 -20.82 23.24 -13.28
N ILE A 173 -22.03 23.71 -13.60
CA ILE A 173 -22.82 23.25 -14.75
C ILE A 173 -22.75 24.35 -15.81
N LEU A 174 -22.11 24.08 -16.94
CA LEU A 174 -22.16 24.93 -18.14
C LEU A 174 -23.21 24.34 -19.10
N GLY A 175 -24.35 25.02 -19.23
CA GLY A 175 -25.33 24.72 -20.28
C GLY A 175 -25.04 25.55 -21.53
N ARG A 176 -24.79 24.89 -22.67
CA ARG A 176 -24.63 25.52 -23.99
C ARG A 176 -25.96 26.08 -24.51
N GLU A 177 -25.85 27.19 -25.21
CA GLU A 177 -26.91 27.93 -25.91
C GLU A 177 -27.70 27.02 -26.87
N GLY A 178 -29.03 27.14 -26.83
CA GLY A 178 -29.93 26.55 -27.82
C GLY A 178 -30.16 27.48 -29.01
N PRO A 179 -30.47 26.94 -30.21
CA PRO A 179 -30.60 27.74 -31.42
C PRO A 179 -31.91 28.53 -31.43
N ALA A 180 -31.83 29.83 -31.75
CA ALA A 180 -32.99 30.60 -32.19
C ALA A 180 -33.34 30.20 -33.64
N ARG A 181 -34.64 30.03 -33.88
CA ARG A 181 -35.25 29.59 -35.13
C ARG A 181 -34.97 30.51 -36.30
#